data_AF-A0A940LPA5-F1
#
_entry.id   AF-A0A940LPA5-F1
#
_cell.length_a   1.000
_cell.length_b   1.000
_cell.length_c   1.000
_cell.angle_alpha   90.00
_cell.angle_beta   90.00
_cell.angle_gamma   90.00
#
_symmetry.space_group_name_H-M   'P 1'
#
loop_
_entity.id
_entity.type
_entity.pdbx_description
1 polymer ?
#
loop_
_entity_poly.entity_id
_entity_poly.type
_entity_poly.pdbx_seq_one_letter_code
_entity_poly.pdbx_strand_id
1 'polypeptide(L)'
;MTPENARLARLRGGIPAVEVGARGIESVARNAGCTRLRAIVIAGLTPTAVIKLIFHGDPDNMSPFAMTLTQAFERRLLGNGGSSLLTAYREKGLLAQHEVKISSVADITSVDDVVARNRRELETRRLIDLKLDGNPLAPNLILNPRLTLELVGVTHAIELDYLVASDDARFYQVGVIKSFADRGGKTDRSDIRAACREAAVGTLALRQHIARRGGDADLAGDRVDMVLRAPGSFNPRLFASMRAEAELASLVRALSTAPADLDEVEQLVPAGATFADPNVIEQLPNNYRSNCKEHCALWERCRGQALAAGQPIILGDLAAEQLAAAGSIARAFDLLDGRGRPPANRAEEALSAELRAASLVLDRIANG
;
A
#
# COMPACT_ATOMS: atom_id res chain seq x y z
N MET A 1 19.81 8.17 -17.78
CA MET A 1 19.47 8.05 -16.35
C MET A 1 19.22 9.46 -15.85
N THR A 2 18.05 9.76 -15.25
CA THR A 2 17.77 11.08 -14.69
C THR A 2 18.66 11.36 -13.46
N PRO A 3 18.89 12.63 -13.08
CA PRO A 3 19.64 12.97 -11.87
C PRO A 3 19.11 12.25 -10.61
N GLU A 4 17.79 12.18 -10.46
CA GLU A 4 17.07 11.51 -9.38
C GLU A 4 17.41 10.02 -9.34
N ASN A 5 17.38 9.34 -10.50
CA ASN A 5 17.72 7.92 -10.60
C ASN A 5 19.18 7.64 -10.21
N ALA A 6 20.10 8.56 -10.50
CA ALA A 6 21.50 8.44 -10.09
C ALA A 6 21.66 8.61 -8.57
N ARG A 7 20.93 9.56 -7.95
CA ARG A 7 20.91 9.76 -6.50
C ARG A 7 20.40 8.52 -5.78
N LEU A 8 19.26 7.99 -6.22
CA LEU A 8 18.68 6.76 -5.67
C LEU A 8 19.61 5.54 -5.84
N ALA A 9 20.31 5.44 -6.97
CA ALA A 9 21.27 4.37 -7.19
C ALA A 9 22.44 4.42 -6.19
N ARG A 10 22.92 5.62 -5.84
CA ARG A 10 23.91 5.80 -4.77
C ARG A 10 23.34 5.41 -3.42
N LEU A 11 22.14 5.89 -3.07
CA LEU A 11 21.46 5.53 -1.81
C LEU A 11 21.28 4.02 -1.66
N ARG A 12 20.95 3.30 -2.74
CA ARG A 12 20.82 1.83 -2.72
C ARG A 12 22.14 1.08 -2.54
N GLY A 13 23.30 1.71 -2.72
CA GLY A 13 24.60 1.06 -2.51
C GLY A 13 24.88 -0.12 -3.44
N GLY A 14 24.42 -0.05 -4.70
CA GLY A 14 24.60 -1.13 -5.68
C GLY A 14 23.46 -2.17 -5.71
N ILE A 15 22.48 -2.07 -4.81
CA ILE A 15 21.28 -2.90 -4.88
C ILE A 15 20.42 -2.46 -6.08
N PRO A 16 19.99 -3.39 -6.95
CA PRO A 16 19.07 -3.06 -8.04
C PRO A 16 17.74 -2.54 -7.50
N ALA A 17 17.17 -1.54 -8.17
CA ALA A 17 15.81 -1.12 -7.87
C ALA A 17 14.83 -2.28 -8.16
N VAL A 18 13.84 -2.44 -7.30
CA VAL A 18 12.73 -3.37 -7.51
C VAL A 18 11.45 -2.58 -7.73
N GLU A 19 10.52 -3.21 -8.46
CA GLU A 19 9.19 -2.63 -8.66
C GLU A 19 8.39 -2.79 -7.36
N VAL A 20 8.17 -1.65 -6.69
CA VAL A 20 7.40 -1.62 -5.44
C VAL A 20 5.93 -2.01 -5.66
N GLY A 21 5.40 -1.73 -6.86
CA GLY A 21 4.02 -2.02 -7.25
C GLY A 21 2.99 -1.25 -6.43
N ALA A 22 1.71 -1.45 -6.76
CA ALA A 22 0.60 -0.81 -6.06
C ALA A 22 0.62 -1.15 -4.56
N ARG A 23 0.97 -2.39 -4.21
CA ARG A 23 1.04 -2.85 -2.81
C ARG A 23 2.18 -2.22 -2.00
N GLY A 24 3.35 -2.03 -2.61
CA GLY A 24 4.44 -1.33 -1.93
C GLY A 24 4.04 0.10 -1.56
N ILE A 25 3.33 0.79 -2.46
CA ILE A 25 2.85 2.16 -2.27
C ILE A 25 1.69 2.21 -1.26
N GLU A 26 0.72 1.30 -1.35
CA GLU A 26 -0.40 1.19 -0.41
C GLU A 26 0.08 0.92 1.03
N SER A 27 1.16 0.16 1.19
CA SER A 27 1.78 -0.11 2.50
C SER A 27 2.31 1.16 3.17
N VAL A 28 2.84 2.12 2.42
CA VAL A 28 3.23 3.45 2.96
C VAL A 28 2.01 4.17 3.54
N ALA A 29 0.87 4.09 2.85
CA ALA A 29 -0.37 4.72 3.30
C ALA A 29 -1.01 4.05 4.53
N ARG A 30 -0.70 2.78 4.82
CA ARG A 30 -1.13 2.11 6.06
C ARG A 30 -0.38 2.61 7.29
N ASN A 31 0.82 3.13 7.11
CA ASN A 31 1.66 3.65 8.19
C ASN A 31 2.40 4.91 7.75
N ALA A 32 1.63 5.98 7.56
CA ALA A 32 2.13 7.27 7.06
C ALA A 32 3.21 7.91 7.94
N GLY A 33 3.30 7.52 9.23
CA GLY A 33 4.32 7.98 10.16
C GLY A 33 5.64 7.19 10.08
N CYS A 34 5.73 6.14 9.27
CA CYS A 34 6.92 5.29 9.19
C CYS A 34 7.93 5.82 8.16
N THR A 35 8.83 6.69 8.63
CA THR A 35 9.94 7.25 7.83
C THR A 35 10.80 6.16 7.18
N ARG A 36 11.15 5.09 7.89
CA ARG A 36 11.92 3.94 7.38
C ARG A 36 11.25 3.28 6.18
N LEU A 37 9.97 2.93 6.30
CA LEU A 37 9.22 2.29 5.21
C LEU A 37 9.17 3.20 3.98
N ARG A 38 8.88 4.48 4.21
CA ARG A 38 8.78 5.46 3.14
C ARG A 38 10.13 5.67 2.42
N ALA A 39 11.23 5.82 3.16
CA ALA A 39 12.57 5.97 2.60
C ALA A 39 12.96 4.75 1.75
N ILE A 40 12.68 3.53 2.23
CA ILE A 40 12.89 2.28 1.49
C ILE A 40 12.10 2.27 0.16
N VAL A 41 10.81 2.64 0.20
CA VAL A 41 9.94 2.66 -0.98
C VAL A 41 10.40 3.73 -1.99
N ILE A 42 10.72 4.94 -1.55
CA ILE A 42 11.29 6.00 -2.40
C ILE A 42 12.60 5.55 -3.05
N ALA A 43 13.46 4.85 -2.28
CA ALA A 43 14.69 4.26 -2.79
C ALA A 43 14.46 3.17 -3.86
N GLY A 44 13.23 2.81 -4.18
CA GLY A 44 12.91 1.74 -5.12
C GLY A 44 13.24 0.37 -4.54
N LEU A 45 13.09 0.20 -3.22
CA LEU A 45 13.23 -1.06 -2.50
C LEU A 45 11.88 -1.43 -1.85
N THR A 46 11.72 -2.70 -1.49
CA THR A 46 10.59 -3.17 -0.67
C THR A 46 11.11 -3.73 0.65
N PRO A 47 10.31 -3.71 1.73
CA PRO A 47 10.67 -4.40 2.98
C PRO A 47 11.13 -5.85 2.76
N THR A 48 10.48 -6.58 1.85
CA THR A 48 10.85 -7.94 1.45
C THR A 48 12.24 -8.01 0.80
N ALA A 49 12.53 -7.11 -0.15
CA ALA A 49 13.84 -7.03 -0.78
C ALA A 49 14.93 -6.68 0.25
N VAL A 50 14.62 -5.80 1.20
CA VAL A 50 15.53 -5.43 2.28
C VAL A 50 15.83 -6.62 3.20
N ILE A 51 14.81 -7.36 3.65
CA ILE A 51 15.01 -8.58 4.45
C ILE A 51 15.89 -9.58 3.71
N LYS A 52 15.60 -9.84 2.45
CA LYS A 52 16.29 -10.86 1.66
C LYS A 52 17.73 -10.47 1.29
N LEU A 53 17.92 -9.26 0.76
CA LEU A 53 19.19 -8.84 0.13
C LEU A 53 20.17 -8.21 1.13
N ILE A 54 19.65 -7.53 2.15
CA ILE A 54 20.48 -6.76 3.10
C ILE A 54 20.63 -7.52 4.42
N PHE A 55 19.52 -8.05 4.95
CA PHE A 55 19.53 -8.77 6.22
C PHE A 55 19.73 -10.28 6.08
N HIS A 56 19.82 -10.80 4.84
CA HIS A 56 19.96 -12.23 4.54
C HIS A 56 18.96 -13.12 5.29
N GLY A 57 17.75 -12.60 5.52
CA GLY A 57 16.67 -13.31 6.19
C GLY A 57 15.63 -13.83 5.20
N ASP A 58 14.79 -14.74 5.70
CA ASP A 58 13.61 -15.19 4.97
C ASP A 58 12.44 -14.25 5.24
N PRO A 59 11.90 -13.56 4.22
CA PRO A 59 10.73 -12.72 4.41
C PRO A 59 9.49 -13.58 4.65
N ASP A 60 8.54 -13.06 5.43
CA ASP A 60 7.20 -13.63 5.54
C ASP A 60 6.58 -13.74 4.16
N ASN A 61 6.38 -14.98 3.72
CA ASN A 61 5.73 -15.27 2.45
C ASN A 61 4.27 -15.64 2.71
N MET A 62 3.39 -15.23 1.81
CA MET A 62 2.02 -15.74 1.79
C MET A 62 2.05 -17.27 1.69
N SER A 63 1.07 -17.94 2.32
CA SER A 63 0.89 -19.38 2.18
C SER A 63 0.88 -19.78 0.68
N PRO A 64 1.60 -20.84 0.27
CA PRO A 64 1.59 -21.32 -1.11
C PRO A 64 0.17 -21.61 -1.63
N PHE A 65 -0.73 -22.05 -0.74
CA PHE A 65 -2.13 -22.25 -1.06
C PHE A 65 -2.85 -20.94 -1.40
N ALA A 66 -2.65 -19.89 -0.58
CA ALA A 66 -3.25 -18.57 -0.83
C ALA A 66 -2.72 -17.94 -2.12
N MET A 67 -1.43 -18.12 -2.42
CA MET A 67 -0.82 -17.69 -3.68
C MET A 67 -1.44 -18.43 -4.87
N THR A 68 -1.51 -19.76 -4.80
CA THR A 68 -2.06 -20.60 -5.88
C THR A 68 -3.52 -20.27 -6.14
N LEU A 69 -4.31 -20.10 -5.09
CA LEU A 69 -5.72 -19.70 -5.17
C LEU A 69 -5.87 -18.33 -5.84
N THR A 70 -5.02 -17.38 -5.47
CA THR A 70 -5.03 -16.02 -6.04
C THR A 70 -4.72 -16.05 -7.54
N GLN A 71 -3.63 -16.69 -7.93
CA GLN A 71 -3.24 -16.81 -9.34
C GLN A 71 -4.29 -17.56 -10.16
N ALA A 72 -4.91 -18.61 -9.61
CA ALA A 72 -5.94 -19.37 -10.31
C ALA A 72 -7.21 -18.53 -10.56
N PHE A 73 -7.62 -17.74 -9.57
CA PHE A 73 -8.78 -16.85 -9.70
C PHE A 73 -8.52 -15.72 -10.70
N GLU A 74 -7.35 -15.08 -10.60
CA GLU A 74 -6.94 -14.02 -11.51
C GLU A 74 -6.85 -14.52 -12.96
N ARG A 75 -6.17 -15.66 -13.21
CA ARG A 75 -6.10 -16.28 -14.55
C ARG A 75 -7.47 -16.60 -15.13
N ARG A 76 -8.43 -17.04 -14.31
CA ARG A 76 -9.80 -17.29 -14.79
C ARG A 76 -10.51 -16.00 -15.20
N LEU A 77 -10.26 -14.90 -14.49
CA LEU A 77 -10.90 -13.63 -14.76
C LEU A 77 -10.32 -12.91 -15.97
N LEU A 78 -8.99 -12.88 -16.07
CA LEU A 78 -8.26 -12.15 -17.11
C LEU A 78 -8.02 -12.99 -18.37
N GLY A 79 -8.02 -14.33 -18.25
CA GLY A 79 -7.90 -15.25 -19.39
C GLY A 79 -9.06 -15.15 -20.38
N ASN A 80 -8.86 -15.73 -21.58
CA ASN A 80 -9.83 -15.66 -22.69
C ASN A 80 -10.29 -14.23 -23.00
N GLY A 81 -9.35 -13.28 -22.97
CA GLY A 81 -9.62 -11.87 -23.21
C GLY A 81 -10.58 -11.25 -22.19
N GLY A 82 -10.53 -11.63 -20.92
CA GLY A 82 -11.36 -11.01 -19.88
C GLY A 82 -12.86 -11.31 -19.97
N SER A 83 -13.27 -12.38 -20.68
CA SER A 83 -14.69 -12.70 -20.92
C SER A 83 -15.52 -12.87 -19.64
N SER A 84 -14.92 -13.44 -18.58
CA SER A 84 -15.54 -13.55 -17.25
C SER A 84 -15.83 -12.18 -16.62
N LEU A 85 -14.89 -11.23 -16.75
CA LEU A 85 -15.11 -9.85 -16.28
C LEU A 85 -16.19 -9.17 -17.11
N LEU A 86 -16.08 -9.23 -18.44
CA LEU A 86 -17.06 -8.64 -19.35
C LEU A 86 -18.49 -9.13 -19.03
N THR A 87 -18.66 -10.43 -18.78
CA THR A 87 -19.94 -11.02 -18.37
C THR A 87 -20.44 -10.41 -17.06
N ALA A 88 -19.57 -10.31 -16.04
CA ALA A 88 -19.95 -9.72 -14.75
C ALA A 88 -20.39 -8.25 -14.84
N TYR A 89 -19.75 -7.44 -15.70
CA TYR A 89 -20.16 -6.06 -15.94
C TYR A 89 -21.50 -5.96 -16.68
N ARG A 90 -21.76 -6.84 -17.65
CA ARG A 90 -23.02 -6.90 -18.40
C ARG A 90 -24.21 -7.33 -17.55
N GLU A 91 -24.02 -8.34 -16.71
CA GLU A 91 -25.04 -8.79 -15.76
C GLU A 91 -25.45 -7.68 -14.79
N LYS A 92 -24.54 -6.74 -14.52
CA LYS A 92 -24.80 -5.54 -13.71
C LYS A 92 -25.35 -4.35 -14.51
N GLY A 93 -25.48 -4.46 -15.83
CA GLY A 93 -25.91 -3.37 -16.70
C GLY A 93 -24.91 -2.20 -16.78
N LEU A 94 -23.64 -2.45 -16.45
CA LEU A 94 -22.58 -1.44 -16.45
C LEU A 94 -21.83 -1.37 -17.79
N LEU A 95 -21.96 -2.43 -18.59
CA LEU A 95 -21.56 -2.44 -20.00
C LEU A 95 -22.69 -3.03 -20.85
N ALA A 96 -22.90 -2.47 -22.04
CA ALA A 96 -23.82 -2.96 -23.04
C ALA A 96 -23.27 -4.21 -23.77
N GLN A 97 -24.15 -4.92 -24.49
CA GLN A 97 -23.76 -6.14 -25.22
C GLN A 97 -22.78 -5.87 -26.38
N HIS A 98 -22.80 -4.67 -26.96
CA HIS A 98 -21.90 -4.27 -28.04
C HIS A 98 -20.55 -3.72 -27.53
N GLU A 99 -20.45 -3.39 -26.24
CA GLU A 99 -19.21 -2.94 -25.61
C GLU A 99 -18.31 -4.16 -25.34
N VAL A 100 -17.56 -4.58 -26.36
CA VAL A 100 -16.69 -5.78 -26.37
C VAL A 100 -15.23 -5.44 -26.64
N LYS A 101 -14.85 -4.16 -26.67
CA LYS A 101 -13.49 -3.77 -27.05
C LYS A 101 -12.56 -4.07 -25.88
N ILE A 102 -11.71 -5.08 -26.00
CA ILE A 102 -10.81 -5.50 -24.91
C ILE A 102 -9.38 -5.44 -25.40
N SER A 103 -8.49 -4.94 -24.56
CA SER A 103 -7.05 -4.93 -24.82
C SER A 103 -6.31 -5.54 -23.63
N SER A 104 -5.53 -6.59 -23.89
CA SER A 104 -4.67 -7.21 -22.88
C SER A 104 -3.25 -6.67 -23.03
N VAL A 105 -2.80 -5.90 -22.05
CA VAL A 105 -1.47 -5.29 -22.09
C VAL A 105 -0.38 -6.32 -21.82
N ALA A 106 -0.68 -7.35 -21.02
CA ALA A 106 0.23 -8.46 -20.77
C ALA A 106 0.56 -9.26 -22.06
N ASP A 107 -0.38 -9.37 -23.00
CA ASP A 107 -0.22 -10.21 -24.21
C ASP A 107 0.64 -9.57 -25.31
N ILE A 108 1.05 -8.30 -25.15
CA ILE A 108 1.87 -7.56 -26.14
C ILE A 108 3.28 -8.14 -26.26
N THR A 109 3.76 -8.78 -25.20
CA THR A 109 5.12 -9.31 -25.09
C THR A 109 5.10 -10.60 -24.29
N SER A 110 5.74 -11.64 -24.82
CA SER A 110 5.87 -12.93 -24.14
C SER A 110 7.09 -13.01 -23.22
N VAL A 111 7.95 -11.99 -23.25
CA VAL A 111 9.18 -11.89 -22.45
C VAL A 111 8.99 -10.83 -21.38
N ASP A 112 9.38 -11.11 -20.14
CA ASP A 112 9.39 -10.14 -19.05
C ASP A 112 10.79 -9.54 -18.84
N ASP A 113 11.17 -8.64 -19.74
CA ASP A 113 12.37 -7.82 -19.63
C ASP A 113 12.03 -6.32 -19.51
N VAL A 114 13.05 -5.49 -19.31
CA VAL A 114 12.88 -4.03 -19.16
C VAL A 114 12.26 -3.39 -20.41
N VAL A 115 12.60 -3.88 -21.61
CA VAL A 115 12.09 -3.33 -22.87
C VAL A 115 10.61 -3.65 -23.02
N ALA A 116 10.23 -4.89 -22.72
CA ALA A 116 8.87 -5.38 -22.66
C ALA A 116 8.02 -4.58 -21.66
N ARG A 117 8.53 -4.35 -20.44
CA ARG A 117 7.84 -3.54 -19.43
C ARG A 117 7.61 -2.09 -19.89
N ASN A 118 8.61 -1.46 -20.49
CA ASN A 118 8.48 -0.12 -21.07
C ASN A 118 7.45 -0.06 -22.22
N ARG A 119 7.38 -1.10 -23.05
CA ARG A 119 6.36 -1.21 -24.12
C ARG A 119 4.95 -1.33 -23.53
N ARG A 120 4.77 -2.13 -22.48
CA ARG A 120 3.49 -2.26 -21.76
C ARG A 120 3.03 -0.92 -21.15
N GLU A 121 3.97 -0.15 -20.58
CA GLU A 121 3.69 1.20 -20.06
C GLU A 121 3.30 2.19 -21.17
N LEU A 122 4.00 2.15 -22.31
CA LEU A 122 3.66 2.99 -23.45
C LEU A 122 2.28 2.65 -24.00
N GLU A 123 1.97 1.37 -24.18
CA GLU A 123 0.67 0.95 -24.68
C GLU A 123 -0.45 1.33 -23.73
N THR A 124 -0.28 1.11 -22.42
CA THR A 124 -1.29 1.48 -21.42
C THR A 124 -1.64 2.96 -21.52
N ARG A 125 -0.62 3.83 -21.62
CA ARG A 125 -0.82 5.27 -21.81
C ARG A 125 -1.56 5.58 -23.11
N ARG A 126 -1.17 4.94 -24.22
CA ARG A 126 -1.84 5.10 -25.51
C ARG A 126 -3.34 4.74 -25.43
N LEU A 127 -3.68 3.63 -24.78
CA LEU A 127 -5.07 3.18 -24.63
C LEU A 127 -5.89 4.12 -23.73
N ILE A 128 -5.30 4.62 -22.64
CA ILE A 128 -5.93 5.63 -21.79
C ILE A 128 -6.17 6.93 -22.57
N ASP A 129 -5.18 7.36 -23.36
CA ASP A 129 -5.27 8.59 -24.15
C ASP A 129 -6.37 8.52 -25.21
N LEU A 130 -6.56 7.36 -25.86
CA LEU A 130 -7.69 7.15 -26.76
C LEU A 130 -9.04 7.45 -26.08
N LYS A 131 -9.23 7.00 -24.84
CA LYS A 131 -10.48 7.24 -24.09
C LYS A 131 -10.62 8.71 -23.71
N LEU A 132 -9.55 9.35 -23.23
CA LEU A 132 -9.54 10.77 -22.88
C LEU A 132 -9.84 11.67 -24.08
N ASP A 133 -9.34 11.29 -25.26
CA ASP A 133 -9.55 11.99 -26.53
C ASP A 133 -10.92 11.68 -27.18
N GLY A 134 -11.75 10.86 -26.53
CA GLY A 134 -13.10 10.50 -27.01
C GLY A 134 -13.10 9.57 -28.22
N ASN A 135 -12.03 8.81 -28.45
CA ASN A 135 -11.92 7.92 -29.59
C ASN A 135 -12.89 6.72 -29.46
N PRO A 136 -13.76 6.46 -30.45
CA PRO A 136 -14.73 5.36 -30.39
C PRO A 136 -14.08 3.96 -30.37
N LEU A 137 -12.80 3.85 -30.74
CA LEU A 137 -12.03 2.61 -30.70
C LEU A 137 -11.33 2.38 -29.34
N ALA A 138 -11.46 3.30 -28.39
CA ALA A 138 -10.92 3.09 -27.05
C ALA A 138 -11.54 1.82 -26.41
N PRO A 139 -10.74 0.94 -25.78
CA PRO A 139 -11.24 -0.31 -25.22
C PRO A 139 -12.21 -0.06 -24.07
N ASN A 140 -13.15 -0.97 -23.88
CA ASN A 140 -14.03 -1.02 -22.71
C ASN A 140 -13.32 -1.66 -21.50
N LEU A 141 -12.41 -2.61 -21.75
CA LEU A 141 -11.56 -3.22 -20.73
C LEU A 141 -10.10 -3.19 -21.17
N ILE A 142 -9.23 -2.72 -20.26
CA ILE A 142 -7.77 -2.88 -20.39
C ILE A 142 -7.33 -3.84 -19.29
N LEU A 143 -6.77 -4.99 -19.67
CA LEU A 143 -6.32 -6.03 -18.74
C LEU A 143 -4.81 -5.88 -18.48
N ASN A 144 -4.41 -6.07 -17.22
CA ASN A 144 -3.03 -5.89 -16.74
C ASN A 144 -2.37 -4.56 -17.18
N PRO A 145 -3.08 -3.40 -17.10
CA PRO A 145 -2.47 -2.14 -17.50
C PRO A 145 -1.30 -1.80 -16.59
N ARG A 146 -0.25 -1.25 -17.20
CA ARG A 146 0.96 -0.82 -16.52
C ARG A 146 1.09 0.69 -16.57
N LEU A 147 1.05 1.34 -15.42
CA LEU A 147 1.10 2.79 -15.28
C LEU A 147 2.26 3.21 -14.40
N THR A 148 2.54 4.52 -14.42
CA THR A 148 3.57 5.11 -13.59
C THR A 148 2.98 6.08 -12.58
N LEU A 149 3.36 5.88 -11.32
CA LEU A 149 3.10 6.81 -10.23
C LEU A 149 4.41 7.49 -9.84
N GLU A 150 4.41 8.81 -9.80
CA GLU A 150 5.50 9.60 -9.28
C GLU A 150 5.34 9.83 -7.78
N LEU A 151 6.40 9.52 -7.03
CA LEU A 151 6.54 9.73 -5.60
C LEU A 151 7.84 10.49 -5.36
N VAL A 152 7.79 11.71 -4.81
CA VAL A 152 9.01 12.41 -4.37
C VAL A 152 10.00 12.61 -5.55
N GLY A 153 9.49 12.91 -6.74
CA GLY A 153 10.29 13.03 -7.97
C GLY A 153 10.76 11.70 -8.59
N VAL A 154 10.38 10.57 -7.99
CA VAL A 154 10.76 9.22 -8.42
C VAL A 154 9.59 8.52 -9.07
N THR A 155 9.80 8.01 -10.28
CA THR A 155 8.77 7.25 -10.99
C THR A 155 8.79 5.78 -10.57
N HIS A 156 7.67 5.29 -10.08
CA HIS A 156 7.41 3.89 -9.78
C HIS A 156 6.40 3.32 -10.76
N ALA A 157 6.76 2.23 -11.43
CA ALA A 157 5.80 1.47 -12.21
C ALA A 157 4.88 0.67 -11.30
N ILE A 158 3.59 0.65 -11.65
CA ILE A 158 2.56 -0.16 -11.02
C ILE A 158 1.84 -0.96 -12.11
N GLU A 159 1.58 -2.22 -11.82
CA GLU A 159 0.68 -3.06 -12.60
C GLU A 159 -0.67 -3.09 -11.87
N LEU A 160 -1.74 -2.82 -12.60
CA LEU A 160 -3.12 -2.88 -12.11
C LEU A 160 -3.77 -4.16 -12.63
N ASP A 161 -4.82 -4.65 -11.98
CA ASP A 161 -5.52 -5.85 -12.45
C ASP A 161 -6.27 -5.54 -13.76
N TYR A 162 -7.06 -4.46 -13.77
CA TYR A 162 -7.73 -3.98 -14.98
C TYR A 162 -8.23 -2.53 -14.85
N LEU A 163 -8.55 -1.94 -16.00
CA LEU A 163 -9.28 -0.68 -16.13
C LEU A 163 -10.56 -0.92 -16.92
N VAL A 164 -11.65 -0.23 -16.58
CA VAL A 164 -12.95 -0.37 -17.24
C VAL A 164 -13.58 0.98 -17.59
N ALA A 165 -14.22 1.06 -18.75
CA ALA A 165 -15.00 2.22 -19.18
C ALA A 165 -16.10 1.79 -20.17
N SER A 166 -17.29 2.35 -20.05
CA SER A 166 -18.27 2.31 -21.13
C SER A 166 -17.82 3.20 -22.30
N ASP A 167 -18.51 3.11 -23.43
CA ASP A 167 -18.31 3.97 -24.60
C ASP A 167 -18.62 5.43 -24.27
N ASP A 168 -19.66 5.67 -23.47
CA ASP A 168 -20.08 7.01 -23.03
C ASP A 168 -19.22 7.59 -21.89
N ALA A 169 -18.42 6.76 -21.21
CA ALA A 169 -17.54 7.23 -20.15
C ALA A 169 -16.35 8.03 -20.72
N ARG A 170 -16.01 9.13 -20.06
CA ARG A 170 -14.87 9.99 -20.44
C ARG A 170 -13.51 9.50 -19.94
N PHE A 171 -13.49 8.55 -19.00
CA PHE A 171 -12.28 8.05 -18.36
C PHE A 171 -12.46 6.59 -17.91
N TYR A 172 -11.34 5.96 -17.54
CA TYR A 172 -11.32 4.61 -16.99
C TYR A 172 -11.45 4.59 -15.47
N GLN A 173 -12.32 3.72 -14.97
CA GLN A 173 -12.36 3.35 -13.57
C GLN A 173 -11.38 2.21 -13.27
N VAL A 174 -10.76 2.24 -12.09
CA VAL A 174 -9.81 1.20 -11.65
C VAL A 174 -10.56 0.03 -11.03
N GLY A 175 -10.25 -1.16 -11.52
CA GLY A 175 -10.75 -2.41 -11.00
C GLY A 175 -9.68 -3.24 -10.29
N VAL A 176 -10.04 -3.86 -9.17
CA VAL A 176 -9.17 -4.80 -8.46
C VAL A 176 -9.82 -6.18 -8.30
N ILE A 177 -9.01 -7.22 -8.33
CA ILE A 177 -9.39 -8.62 -8.23
C ILE A 177 -8.82 -9.17 -6.92
N LYS A 178 -9.69 -9.77 -6.10
CA LYS A 178 -9.28 -10.42 -4.85
C LYS A 178 -9.87 -11.82 -4.71
N SER A 179 -9.02 -12.73 -4.27
CA SER A 179 -9.32 -14.16 -4.19
C SER A 179 -10.02 -14.59 -2.90
N PHE A 180 -10.20 -13.69 -1.93
CA PHE A 180 -11.02 -13.98 -0.76
C PHE A 180 -12.51 -14.03 -1.15
N ALA A 181 -13.27 -14.89 -0.46
CA ALA A 181 -14.67 -15.08 -0.76
C ALA A 181 -15.50 -13.90 -0.29
N ASP A 182 -16.45 -13.50 -1.13
CA ASP A 182 -17.58 -12.67 -0.71
C ASP A 182 -18.44 -13.45 0.30
N ARG A 183 -18.39 -13.07 1.57
CA ARG A 183 -19.19 -13.66 2.64
C ARG A 183 -20.49 -12.87 2.87
N GLY A 184 -20.97 -12.17 1.84
CA GLY A 184 -22.00 -11.14 1.97
C GLY A 184 -21.50 -9.99 2.83
N GLY A 185 -22.39 -9.32 3.55
CA GLY A 185 -22.04 -8.25 4.50
C GLY A 185 -21.09 -8.65 5.65
N LYS A 186 -20.58 -9.88 5.66
CA LYS A 186 -19.60 -10.42 6.61
C LYS A 186 -18.19 -10.58 6.01
N THR A 187 -17.96 -10.10 4.79
CA THR A 187 -16.60 -10.01 4.24
C THR A 187 -15.77 -9.10 5.14
N ASP A 188 -14.51 -9.47 5.39
CA ASP A 188 -13.65 -8.72 6.29
C ASP A 188 -13.49 -7.28 5.80
N ARG A 189 -13.82 -6.32 6.67
CA ARG A 189 -13.76 -4.90 6.32
C ARG A 189 -12.33 -4.44 6.09
N SER A 190 -11.35 -5.04 6.77
CA SER A 190 -9.94 -4.73 6.57
C SER A 190 -9.45 -5.17 5.20
N ASP A 191 -9.86 -6.35 4.73
CA ASP A 191 -9.57 -6.87 3.39
C ASP A 191 -10.20 -5.99 2.30
N ILE A 192 -11.47 -5.59 2.47
CA ILE A 192 -12.15 -4.67 1.54
C ILE A 192 -11.39 -3.34 1.48
N ARG A 193 -11.06 -2.78 2.64
CA ARG A 193 -10.35 -1.49 2.73
C ARG A 193 -8.95 -1.56 2.13
N ALA A 194 -8.26 -2.69 2.30
CA ALA A 194 -6.98 -2.97 1.66
C ALA A 194 -7.12 -2.96 0.12
N ALA A 195 -8.12 -3.66 -0.41
CA ALA A 195 -8.38 -3.70 -1.84
C ALA A 195 -8.74 -2.31 -2.40
N CYS A 196 -9.58 -1.54 -1.71
CA CYS A 196 -9.90 -0.16 -2.09
C CYS A 196 -8.65 0.74 -2.08
N ARG A 197 -7.73 0.55 -1.12
CA ARG A 197 -6.47 1.32 -1.07
C ARG A 197 -5.55 0.97 -2.22
N GLU A 198 -5.44 -0.31 -2.58
CA GLU A 198 -4.67 -0.75 -3.76
C GLU A 198 -5.25 -0.15 -5.05
N ALA A 199 -6.58 -0.15 -5.20
CA ALA A 199 -7.26 0.51 -6.32
C ALA A 199 -7.05 2.05 -6.32
N ALA A 200 -7.01 2.67 -5.14
CA ALA A 200 -6.75 4.09 -5.00
C ALA A 200 -5.33 4.48 -5.47
N VAL A 201 -4.35 3.58 -5.36
CA VAL A 201 -3.01 3.79 -5.96
C VAL A 201 -3.11 3.90 -7.48
N GLY A 202 -3.86 3.00 -8.12
CA GLY A 202 -4.14 3.09 -9.56
C GLY A 202 -4.88 4.37 -9.93
N THR A 203 -5.86 4.78 -9.12
CA THR A 203 -6.63 6.01 -9.33
C THR A 203 -5.71 7.23 -9.26
N LEU A 204 -4.79 7.28 -8.29
CA LEU A 204 -3.80 8.34 -8.18
C LEU A 204 -2.85 8.36 -9.38
N ALA A 205 -2.43 7.20 -9.90
CA ALA A 205 -1.61 7.13 -11.10
C ALA A 205 -2.36 7.67 -12.35
N LEU A 206 -3.67 7.38 -12.47
CA LEU A 206 -4.52 7.97 -13.50
C LEU A 206 -4.63 9.49 -13.35
N ARG A 207 -4.85 9.99 -12.13
CA ARG A 207 -4.87 11.44 -11.83
C ARG A 207 -3.60 12.13 -12.30
N GLN A 208 -2.44 11.58 -11.95
CA GLN A 208 -1.16 12.12 -12.39
C GLN A 208 -1.00 12.05 -13.91
N HIS A 209 -1.41 10.96 -14.55
CA HIS A 209 -1.35 10.84 -16.01
C HIS A 209 -2.22 11.90 -16.71
N ILE A 210 -3.46 12.10 -16.24
CA ILE A 210 -4.37 13.13 -16.77
C ILE A 210 -3.80 14.53 -16.55
N ALA A 211 -3.28 14.82 -15.36
CA ALA A 211 -2.66 16.12 -15.04
C ALA A 211 -1.43 16.39 -15.93
N ARG A 212 -0.57 15.40 -16.18
CA ARG A 212 0.59 15.53 -17.08
C ARG A 212 0.19 15.83 -18.53
N ARG A 213 -1.02 15.46 -18.94
CA ARG A 213 -1.62 15.83 -20.23
C ARG A 213 -2.29 17.21 -20.21
N GLY A 214 -2.26 17.93 -19.10
CA GLY A 214 -2.97 19.20 -18.92
C GLY A 214 -4.49 19.05 -18.75
N GLY A 215 -4.97 17.83 -18.47
CA GLY A 215 -6.37 17.57 -18.16
C GLY A 215 -6.70 17.78 -16.68
N ASP A 216 -8.00 17.76 -16.37
CA ASP A 216 -8.49 17.81 -14.99
C ASP A 216 -8.30 16.47 -14.29
N ALA A 217 -7.41 16.44 -13.28
CA ALA A 217 -7.13 15.24 -12.50
C ALA A 217 -8.38 14.70 -11.79
N ASP A 218 -9.34 15.54 -11.42
CA ASP A 218 -10.55 15.12 -10.70
C ASP A 218 -11.51 14.29 -11.57
N LEU A 219 -11.26 14.25 -12.89
CA LEU A 219 -11.94 13.32 -13.79
C LEU A 219 -11.77 11.85 -13.33
N ALA A 220 -10.58 11.49 -12.84
CA ALA A 220 -10.38 10.22 -12.15
C ALA A 220 -10.91 10.35 -10.70
N GLY A 221 -12.21 10.10 -10.53
CA GLY A 221 -12.93 10.25 -9.26
C GLY A 221 -12.50 9.33 -8.12
N ASP A 222 -13.35 9.17 -7.11
CA ASP A 222 -13.10 8.35 -5.90
C ASP A 222 -13.65 6.92 -6.00
N ARG A 223 -14.15 6.52 -7.17
CA ARG A 223 -14.86 5.27 -7.38
C ARG A 223 -13.94 4.20 -7.91
N VAL A 224 -14.02 3.01 -7.33
CA VAL A 224 -13.26 1.83 -7.73
C VAL A 224 -14.17 0.62 -7.82
N ASP A 225 -13.82 -0.32 -8.69
CA ASP A 225 -14.52 -1.59 -8.82
C ASP A 225 -13.73 -2.71 -8.15
N MET A 226 -14.43 -3.66 -7.54
CA MET A 226 -13.82 -4.81 -6.90
C MET A 226 -14.50 -6.10 -7.33
N VAL A 227 -13.72 -7.11 -7.66
CA VAL A 227 -14.19 -8.44 -8.02
C VAL A 227 -13.72 -9.44 -6.99
N LEU A 228 -14.68 -10.06 -6.31
CA LEU A 228 -14.45 -11.14 -5.36
C LEU A 228 -14.90 -12.47 -5.95
N ARG A 229 -14.53 -13.58 -5.33
CA ARG A 229 -15.12 -14.89 -5.66
C ARG A 229 -16.40 -15.13 -4.88
N ALA A 230 -17.38 -15.78 -5.51
CA ALA A 230 -18.49 -16.38 -4.80
C ALA A 230 -17.99 -17.52 -3.87
N PRO A 231 -18.60 -17.74 -2.69
CA PRO A 231 -18.25 -18.83 -1.81
C PRO A 231 -18.25 -20.18 -2.54
N GLY A 232 -17.22 -21.00 -2.30
CA GLY A 232 -17.12 -22.36 -2.86
C GLY A 232 -16.90 -22.45 -4.38
N SER A 233 -16.75 -21.34 -5.10
CA SER A 233 -16.51 -21.35 -6.55
C SER A 233 -15.55 -20.24 -6.99
N PHE A 234 -15.23 -20.19 -8.28
CA PHE A 234 -14.53 -19.07 -8.92
C PHE A 234 -15.46 -18.19 -9.77
N ASN A 235 -16.77 -18.20 -9.47
CA ASN A 235 -17.69 -17.28 -10.12
C ASN A 235 -17.45 -15.87 -9.57
N PRO A 236 -17.24 -14.85 -10.44
CA PRO A 236 -16.98 -13.50 -9.99
C PRO A 236 -18.21 -12.85 -9.35
N ARG A 237 -17.96 -12.03 -8.33
CA ARG A 237 -18.93 -11.11 -7.72
C ARG A 237 -18.38 -9.70 -7.88
N LEU A 238 -19.01 -8.93 -8.76
CA LEU A 238 -18.66 -7.54 -9.03
C LEU A 238 -19.34 -6.61 -8.02
N PHE A 239 -18.52 -5.87 -7.29
CA PHE A 239 -18.88 -4.72 -6.46
C PHE A 239 -18.43 -3.47 -7.18
N ALA A 240 -19.36 -2.84 -7.89
CA ALA A 240 -19.06 -1.68 -8.71
C ALA A 240 -19.22 -0.37 -7.94
N SER A 241 -18.46 0.65 -8.37
CA SER A 241 -18.54 2.03 -7.89
C SER A 241 -18.42 2.17 -6.36
N MET A 242 -17.54 1.38 -5.76
CA MET A 242 -17.23 1.50 -4.33
C MET A 242 -16.51 2.83 -4.07
N ARG A 243 -16.90 3.53 -3.00
CA ARG A 243 -16.22 4.76 -2.59
C ARG A 243 -14.89 4.42 -1.93
N ALA A 244 -13.81 5.00 -2.46
CA ALA A 244 -12.46 4.94 -1.94
C ALA A 244 -11.92 6.33 -1.57
N GLU A 245 -12.80 7.31 -1.29
CA GLU A 245 -12.44 8.70 -0.95
C GLU A 245 -11.47 8.75 0.23
N ALA A 246 -11.78 8.03 1.31
CA ALA A 246 -10.96 8.03 2.51
C ALA A 246 -9.59 7.38 2.27
N GLU A 247 -9.55 6.32 1.48
CA GLU A 247 -8.35 5.59 1.08
C GLU A 247 -7.46 6.47 0.19
N LEU A 248 -8.04 7.15 -0.79
CA LEU A 248 -7.34 8.08 -1.67
C LEU A 248 -6.82 9.29 -0.91
N ALA A 249 -7.63 9.90 -0.05
CA ALA A 249 -7.19 11.01 0.80
C ALA A 249 -6.08 10.58 1.77
N SER A 250 -6.17 9.38 2.34
CA SER A 250 -5.11 8.82 3.19
C SER A 250 -3.83 8.57 2.41
N LEU A 251 -3.94 8.06 1.18
CA LEU A 251 -2.80 7.85 0.30
C LEU A 251 -2.13 9.18 -0.04
N VAL A 252 -2.88 10.17 -0.53
CA VAL A 252 -2.34 11.50 -0.85
C VAL A 252 -1.62 12.10 0.35
N ARG A 253 -2.25 12.11 1.54
CA ARG A 253 -1.60 12.59 2.77
C ARG A 253 -0.31 11.82 3.07
N ALA A 254 -0.36 10.49 3.01
CA ALA A 254 0.79 9.65 3.33
C ALA A 254 1.97 9.83 2.37
N LEU A 255 1.70 10.19 1.11
CA LEU A 255 2.73 10.51 0.12
C LEU A 255 3.22 11.97 0.22
N SER A 256 2.51 12.84 0.94
CA SER A 256 2.93 14.23 1.24
C SER A 256 3.66 14.41 2.57
N THR A 257 3.65 13.41 3.47
CA THR A 257 4.43 13.42 4.74
C THR A 257 5.95 13.48 4.50
N ALA A 258 6.79 13.69 5.52
CA ALA A 258 8.24 13.50 5.38
C ALA A 258 8.62 11.99 5.29
N PRO A 259 9.66 11.60 4.53
CA PRO A 259 10.48 12.45 3.66
C PRO A 259 9.76 12.82 2.35
N ALA A 260 9.59 14.13 2.10
CA ALA A 260 8.79 14.69 1.02
C ALA A 260 9.57 14.90 -0.30
N ASP A 261 10.90 14.96 -0.23
CA ASP A 261 11.81 14.99 -1.37
C ASP A 261 13.02 14.05 -1.17
N LEU A 262 13.89 13.95 -2.18
CA LEU A 262 15.10 13.13 -2.09
C LEU A 262 16.17 13.73 -1.16
N ASP A 263 16.18 15.03 -0.96
CA ASP A 263 17.13 15.70 -0.08
C ASP A 263 16.85 15.29 1.37
N GLU A 264 15.58 15.25 1.77
CA GLU A 264 15.15 14.73 3.07
C GLU A 264 15.52 13.25 3.24
N VAL A 265 15.40 12.42 2.19
CA VAL A 265 15.84 11.00 2.28
C VAL A 265 17.36 10.90 2.50
N GLU A 266 18.15 11.69 1.77
CA GLU A 266 19.61 11.71 1.92
C GLU A 266 20.05 12.25 3.29
N GLN A 267 19.30 13.18 3.89
CA GLN A 267 19.57 13.70 5.24
C GLN A 267 19.27 12.69 6.37
N LEU A 268 18.47 11.65 6.09
CA LEU A 268 18.20 10.59 7.07
C LEU A 268 19.38 9.64 7.27
N VAL A 269 20.39 9.69 6.39
CA VAL A 269 21.55 8.80 6.45
C VAL A 269 22.85 9.60 6.59
N PRO A 270 23.88 9.04 7.26
CA PRO A 270 25.20 9.66 7.29
C PRO A 270 25.76 9.86 5.86
N ALA A 271 26.60 10.88 5.68
CA ALA A 271 27.21 11.15 4.38
C ALA A 271 28.01 9.92 3.86
N GLY A 272 27.70 9.49 2.63
CA GLY A 272 28.33 8.31 2.02
C GLY A 272 27.78 6.97 2.48
N ALA A 273 26.86 6.95 3.45
CA ALA A 273 26.17 5.74 3.87
C ALA A 273 25.14 5.30 2.81
N THR A 274 24.86 4.00 2.78
CA THR A 274 23.93 3.42 1.79
C THR A 274 23.01 2.42 2.45
N PHE A 275 21.87 2.16 1.84
CA PHE A 275 20.89 1.16 2.27
C PHE A 275 21.41 -0.27 2.14
N ALA A 276 22.55 -0.50 1.47
CA ALA A 276 23.19 -1.80 1.45
C ALA A 276 23.80 -2.19 2.81
N ASP A 277 24.04 -1.22 3.71
CA ASP A 277 24.45 -1.49 5.09
C ASP A 277 23.20 -1.69 5.98
N PRO A 278 23.04 -2.85 6.63
CA PRO A 278 21.91 -3.11 7.53
C PRO A 278 21.81 -2.08 8.67
N ASN A 279 22.94 -1.56 9.17
CA ASN A 279 22.94 -0.59 10.26
C ASN A 279 22.29 0.73 9.85
N VAL A 280 22.46 1.15 8.59
CA VAL A 280 21.84 2.35 8.04
C VAL A 280 20.32 2.19 8.02
N ILE A 281 19.82 1.03 7.56
CA ILE A 281 18.38 0.73 7.59
C ILE A 281 17.83 0.71 9.02
N GLU A 282 18.57 0.10 9.96
CA GLU A 282 18.14 0.00 11.35
C GLU A 282 18.14 1.34 12.10
N GLN A 283 18.96 2.31 11.68
CA GLN A 283 18.99 3.67 12.22
C GLN A 283 17.85 4.56 11.70
N LEU A 284 17.29 4.27 10.52
CA LEU A 284 16.14 5.02 10.00
C LEU A 284 14.98 4.98 11.01
N PRO A 285 14.34 6.11 11.35
CA PRO A 285 13.21 6.12 12.28
C PRO A 285 12.06 5.24 11.77
N ASN A 286 11.57 4.33 12.61
CA ASN A 286 10.37 3.56 12.30
C ASN A 286 9.22 4.00 13.20
N ASN A 287 8.00 3.68 12.78
CA ASN A 287 6.78 3.84 13.57
C ASN A 287 6.11 2.48 13.67
N TYR A 288 6.71 1.54 14.42
CA TYR A 288 6.10 0.22 14.63
C TYR A 288 4.66 0.38 15.15
N ARG A 289 3.74 -0.41 14.60
CA ARG A 289 2.31 -0.47 14.98
C ARG A 289 1.88 -1.94 15.03
N SER A 290 0.81 -2.24 15.77
CA SER A 290 0.37 -3.64 15.93
C SER A 290 -0.01 -4.31 14.60
N ASN A 291 -0.51 -3.53 13.65
CA ASN A 291 -0.90 -3.99 12.31
C ASN A 291 0.28 -4.11 11.32
N CYS A 292 1.52 -3.76 11.69
CA CYS A 292 2.68 -3.87 10.80
C CYS A 292 2.92 -5.30 10.29
N LYS A 293 2.59 -6.31 11.10
CA LYS A 293 2.66 -7.73 10.73
C LYS A 293 1.84 -8.10 9.49
N GLU A 294 0.83 -7.30 9.15
CA GLU A 294 -0.09 -7.57 8.05
C GLU A 294 0.42 -7.05 6.71
N HIS A 295 1.39 -6.14 6.69
CA HIS A 295 1.75 -5.39 5.48
C HIS A 295 3.23 -5.01 5.34
N CYS A 296 4.08 -5.26 6.34
CA CYS A 296 5.48 -4.87 6.28
C CYS A 296 6.40 -6.00 6.74
N ALA A 297 7.24 -6.52 5.85
CA ALA A 297 8.18 -7.60 6.17
C ALA A 297 9.24 -7.24 7.24
N LEU A 298 9.41 -5.95 7.55
CA LEU A 298 10.31 -5.49 8.63
C LEU A 298 9.67 -5.54 10.02
N TRP A 299 8.41 -6.00 10.16
CA TRP A 299 7.65 -5.88 11.40
C TRP A 299 8.33 -6.53 12.60
N GLU A 300 8.95 -7.71 12.45
CA GLU A 300 9.64 -8.39 13.54
C GLU A 300 10.84 -7.59 14.05
N ARG A 301 11.63 -7.02 13.13
CA ARG A 301 12.78 -6.18 13.47
C ARG A 301 12.35 -4.92 14.19
N CYS A 302 11.34 -4.22 13.66
CA CYS A 302 10.80 -3.01 14.29
C CYS A 302 10.18 -3.32 15.66
N ARG A 303 9.49 -4.47 15.81
CA ARG A 303 8.97 -4.94 17.09
C ARG A 303 10.09 -5.24 18.09
N GLY A 304 11.16 -5.90 17.64
CA GLY A 304 12.34 -6.18 18.45
C GLY A 304 13.03 -4.92 18.97
N GLN A 305 13.19 -3.91 18.10
CA GLN A 305 13.72 -2.60 18.48
C GLN A 305 12.83 -1.91 19.53
N ALA A 306 11.52 -1.90 19.30
CA ALA A 306 10.57 -1.30 20.22
C ALA A 306 10.53 -2.03 21.59
N LEU A 307 10.70 -3.36 21.60
CA LEU A 307 10.83 -4.17 22.82
C LEU A 307 12.11 -3.83 23.58
N ALA A 308 13.25 -3.80 22.89
CA ALA A 308 14.54 -3.45 23.50
C ALA A 308 14.54 -2.04 24.09
N ALA A 309 13.84 -1.10 23.45
CA ALA A 309 13.67 0.28 23.94
C ALA A 309 12.58 0.43 25.01
N GLY A 310 11.89 -0.65 25.41
CA GLY A 310 10.82 -0.61 26.41
C GLY A 310 9.64 0.27 26.00
N GLN A 311 9.34 0.35 24.70
CA GLN A 311 8.27 1.20 24.20
C GLN A 311 6.89 0.61 24.52
N PRO A 312 5.89 1.41 24.91
CA PRO A 312 4.55 0.90 25.23
C PRO A 312 3.83 0.17 24.09
N ILE A 313 4.18 0.43 22.83
CA ILE A 313 3.53 -0.16 21.65
C ILE A 313 3.61 -1.70 21.59
N ILE A 314 4.52 -2.33 22.33
CA ILE A 314 4.57 -3.81 22.41
C ILE A 314 3.34 -4.39 23.12
N LEU A 315 2.67 -3.58 23.94
CA LEU A 315 1.41 -3.91 24.61
C LEU A 315 0.18 -3.61 23.73
N GLY A 316 0.36 -3.02 22.55
CA GLY A 316 -0.69 -2.65 21.60
C GLY A 316 -0.86 -1.14 21.42
N ASP A 317 -1.59 -0.73 20.37
CA ASP A 317 -1.77 0.68 20.02
C ASP A 317 -2.48 1.49 21.12
N LEU A 318 -3.50 0.92 21.77
CA LEU A 318 -4.21 1.57 22.88
C LEU A 318 -3.28 1.86 24.06
N ALA A 319 -2.43 0.89 24.42
CA ALA A 319 -1.44 1.07 25.49
C ALA A 319 -0.39 2.12 25.10
N ALA A 320 -0.01 2.19 23.82
CA ALA A 320 0.89 3.24 23.33
C ALA A 320 0.30 4.63 23.49
N GLU A 321 -0.99 4.80 23.22
CA GLU A 321 -1.70 6.07 23.40
C GLU A 321 -1.84 6.43 24.89
N GLN A 322 -2.29 5.49 25.71
CA GLN A 322 -2.48 5.72 27.15
C GLN A 322 -1.18 6.02 27.89
N LEU A 323 -0.09 5.34 27.52
CA LEU A 323 1.22 5.49 28.16
C LEU A 323 2.12 6.53 27.45
N ALA A 324 1.58 7.30 26.50
CA ALA A 324 2.34 8.26 25.71
C ALA A 324 3.09 9.29 26.59
N ALA A 325 2.48 9.74 27.70
CA ALA A 325 3.10 10.69 28.62
C ALA A 325 4.32 10.10 29.35
N ALA A 326 4.35 8.78 29.60
CA ALA A 326 5.51 8.12 30.19
C ALA A 326 6.61 7.86 29.16
N GLY A 327 6.25 7.67 27.89
CA GLY A 327 7.18 7.38 26.79
C GLY A 327 7.83 5.99 26.82
N SER A 328 7.87 5.32 27.98
CA SER A 328 8.36 3.95 28.16
C SER A 328 7.56 3.17 29.21
N ILE A 329 7.57 1.85 29.09
CA ILE A 329 6.95 0.93 30.04
C ILE A 329 7.60 1.07 31.42
N ALA A 330 8.94 1.18 31.47
CA ALA A 330 9.67 1.37 32.71
C ALA A 330 9.24 2.67 33.43
N ARG A 331 9.09 3.77 32.67
CA ARG A 331 8.62 5.03 33.26
C ARG A 331 7.17 4.95 33.73
N ALA A 332 6.32 4.18 33.05
CA ALA A 332 4.95 3.94 33.51
C ALA A 332 4.92 3.21 34.87
N PHE A 333 5.79 2.21 35.07
CA PHE A 333 5.93 1.53 36.35
C PHE A 333 6.45 2.46 37.46
N ASP A 334 7.45 3.31 37.17
CA ASP A 334 7.92 4.33 38.13
C ASP A 334 6.78 5.24 38.59
N LEU A 335 5.97 5.74 37.65
CA LEU A 335 4.82 6.62 37.93
C LEU A 335 3.74 5.90 38.74
N LEU A 336 3.47 4.62 38.43
CA LEU A 336 2.53 3.77 39.15
C LEU A 336 2.98 3.57 40.60
N ASP A 337 4.18 3.03 40.80
CA ASP A 337 4.70 2.66 42.13
C ASP A 337 5.09 3.87 42.97
N GLY A 338 5.20 5.06 42.36
CA GLY A 338 5.80 6.24 43.00
C GLY A 338 7.28 6.07 43.30
N ARG A 339 7.94 5.19 42.55
CA ARG A 339 9.40 4.96 42.62
C ARG A 339 10.09 5.82 41.57
N GLY A 340 11.35 6.17 41.80
CA GLY A 340 12.15 6.97 40.86
C GLY A 340 11.84 8.47 40.90
N ARG A 341 12.04 9.16 39.76
CA ARG A 341 11.89 10.62 39.68
C ARG A 341 10.40 11.04 39.76
N PRO A 342 10.07 12.17 40.41
CA PRO A 342 8.70 12.70 40.39
C PRO A 342 8.23 12.99 38.95
N PRO A 343 6.91 13.10 38.72
CA PRO A 343 6.36 13.56 37.44
C PRO A 343 7.04 14.87 36.99
N ALA A 344 7.53 14.91 35.76
CA ALA A 344 8.23 16.07 35.22
C ALA A 344 7.29 17.12 34.63
N ASN A 345 6.03 16.76 34.38
CA ASN A 345 5.04 17.64 33.77
C ASN A 345 3.61 17.18 34.13
N ARG A 346 2.64 18.03 33.82
CA ARG A 346 1.21 17.79 34.07
C ARG A 346 0.68 16.50 33.43
N ALA A 347 1.23 16.07 32.29
CA ALA A 347 0.80 14.84 31.62
C ALA A 347 1.28 13.59 32.38
N GLU A 348 2.52 13.57 32.87
CA GLU A 348 3.00 12.50 33.76
C GLU A 348 2.26 12.50 35.11
N GLU A 349 1.88 13.67 35.65
CA GLU A 349 1.09 13.77 36.88
C GLU A 349 -0.29 13.13 36.73
N ALA A 350 -1.00 13.49 35.64
CA ALA A 350 -2.29 12.91 35.31
C ALA A 350 -2.18 11.39 35.11
N LEU A 351 -1.20 10.94 34.32
CA LEU A 351 -0.98 9.52 34.08
C LEU A 351 -0.65 8.75 35.38
N SER A 352 0.18 9.31 36.26
CA SER A 352 0.49 8.70 37.56
C SER A 352 -0.77 8.52 38.42
N ALA A 353 -1.64 9.54 38.47
CA ALA A 353 -2.89 9.46 39.21
C ALA A 353 -3.83 8.39 38.61
N GLU A 354 -3.95 8.33 37.28
CA GLU A 354 -4.76 7.33 36.57
C GLU A 354 -4.25 5.91 36.80
N LEU A 355 -2.94 5.67 36.66
CA LEU A 355 -2.33 4.36 36.89
C LEU A 355 -2.56 3.87 38.32
N ARG A 356 -2.36 4.73 39.32
CA ARG A 356 -2.61 4.39 40.74
C ARG A 356 -4.08 4.11 41.02
N ALA A 357 -4.98 4.93 40.47
CA ALA A 357 -6.41 4.71 40.60
C ALA A 357 -6.83 3.36 39.99
N ALA A 358 -6.29 3.02 38.81
CA ALA A 358 -6.52 1.74 38.16
C ALA A 358 -5.97 0.55 38.97
N SER A 359 -4.77 0.68 39.55
CA SER A 359 -4.19 -0.35 40.43
C SER A 359 -5.06 -0.60 41.66
N LEU A 360 -5.56 0.45 42.31
CA LEU A 360 -6.46 0.32 43.46
C LEU A 360 -7.81 -0.34 43.10
N VAL A 361 -8.27 -0.19 41.86
CA VAL A 361 -9.45 -0.92 41.36
C VAL A 361 -9.12 -2.39 41.16
N LEU A 362 -7.98 -2.70 40.52
CA LEU A 362 -7.53 -4.08 40.30
C LEU A 362 -7.27 -4.82 41.62
N ASP A 363 -6.65 -4.15 42.59
CA ASP A 363 -6.39 -4.71 43.92
C ASP A 363 -7.69 -5.03 44.67
N ARG A 364 -8.72 -4.18 44.54
CA ARG A 364 -10.06 -4.48 45.06
C ARG A 364 -10.70 -5.66 44.34
N ILE A 365 -10.69 -5.66 43.00
CA ILE A 365 -11.24 -6.81 42.26
C ILE A 365 -10.54 -8.12 42.64
N ALA A 366 -9.23 -8.09 42.86
CA ALA A 366 -8.45 -9.27 43.23
C ALA A 366 -8.64 -9.70 44.69
N ASN A 367 -8.85 -8.76 45.63
CA ASN A 367 -8.82 -9.02 47.07
C ASN A 367 -10.12 -8.72 47.84
N GLY A 368 -11.17 -8.19 47.19
CA GLY A 368 -12.48 -7.85 47.77
C GLY A 368 -12.71 -6.35 48.00
#